data_AF-A0A2W4W1M2-F1
#
_entry.id   AF-A0A2W4W1M2-F1
#
_cell.length_a   1.000
_cell.length_b   1.000
_cell.length_c   1.000
_cell.angle_alpha   90.00
_cell.angle_beta   90.00
_cell.angle_gamma   90.00
#
_symmetry.space_group_name_H-M   'P 1'
#
loop_
_entity.id
_entity.type
_entity.pdbx_description
1 polymer ?
#
loop_
_entity_poly.entity_id
_entity_poly.type
_entity_poly.pdbx_seq_one_letter_code
_entity_poly.pdbx_strand_id
1 'polypeptide(L)'
;MIGYFNAFEGRFYETDFFKAIYEAQTPLYRDQIYIVLLDEMNLSRPEQYFADFLSKLEQAESGKTPTLSLQSDLNKPFPNLFQNKELAIPPNIWFIGTANQDETTLEFADKTYDRAHVMELHQQAEDFKVGRIESRHPVSYSALTNAFNEAKRSNLDKAKESWEFINESELRDLLKRFRLGWGNRLKRQVDSFVPVVVAAGGTVGEATDHIFATKVLRKLRDRHNTPIDDLKQLQIYIQKNWEVLDQSSNPIQSLNILQEEIHRLSGGDMS
;
A
#
# COMPACT_ATOMS: atom_id res chain seq x y z
N MET A 1 13.56 9.32 14.32
CA MET A 1 13.00 7.94 14.34
C MET A 1 14.03 6.85 14.57
N ILE A 2 15.25 6.94 14.04
CA ILE A 2 16.30 5.90 14.21
C ILE A 2 17.05 6.03 15.55
N GLY A 3 17.11 7.25 16.10
CA GLY A 3 17.88 7.59 17.29
C GLY A 3 18.67 8.86 17.04
N TYR A 4 19.47 9.28 18.02
CA TYR A 4 20.42 10.39 17.86
C TYR A 4 21.74 10.08 18.54
N PHE A 5 22.82 10.63 17.98
CA PHE A 5 24.13 10.54 18.60
C PHE A 5 24.34 11.72 19.56
N ASN A 6 24.59 11.44 20.84
CA ASN A 6 25.06 12.43 21.78
C ASN A 6 26.59 12.52 21.69
N ALA A 7 27.09 13.57 21.03
CA ALA A 7 28.52 13.81 20.86
C ALA A 7 29.26 14.10 22.17
N PHE A 8 28.57 14.66 23.18
CA PHE A 8 29.16 14.95 24.49
C PHE A 8 29.42 13.68 25.30
N GLU A 9 28.51 12.71 25.23
CA GLU A 9 28.62 11.44 25.96
C GLU A 9 29.26 10.32 25.14
N GLY A 10 29.49 10.56 23.84
CA GLY A 10 29.96 9.53 22.92
C GLY A 10 29.03 8.31 22.91
N ARG A 11 27.72 8.54 22.91
CA ARG A 11 26.71 7.48 22.95
C ARG A 11 25.61 7.74 21.94
N PHE A 12 25.25 6.70 21.18
CA PHE A 12 24.03 6.71 20.38
C PHE A 12 22.85 6.33 21.27
N TYR A 13 21.80 7.12 21.22
CA TYR A 13 20.52 6.87 21.87
C TYR A 13 19.56 6.31 20.83
N GLU A 14 19.37 4.99 20.85
CA GLU A 14 18.42 4.30 20.01
C GLU A 14 16.97 4.50 20.47
N THR A 15 16.07 4.61 19.51
CA THR A 15 14.62 4.60 19.75
C THR A 15 14.10 3.18 19.89
N ASP A 16 12.92 3.02 20.47
CA ASP A 16 12.25 1.71 20.54
C ASP A 16 11.94 1.14 19.14
N PHE A 17 11.66 2.02 18.18
CA PHE A 17 11.55 1.67 16.77
C PHE A 17 12.82 0.98 16.24
N PHE A 18 14.00 1.52 16.54
CA PHE A 18 15.26 0.94 16.07
C PHE A 18 15.58 -0.38 16.78
N LYS A 19 15.27 -0.48 18.07
CA LYS A 19 15.38 -1.74 18.82
C LYS A 19 14.47 -2.83 18.23
N ALA A 20 13.25 -2.49 17.84
CA ALA A 20 12.32 -3.43 17.21
C ALA A 20 12.88 -3.97 15.87
N ILE A 21 13.53 -3.12 15.06
CA ILE A 21 14.20 -3.57 13.83
C ILE A 21 15.33 -4.55 14.12
N TYR A 22 16.13 -4.28 15.14
CA TYR A 22 17.20 -5.17 15.55
C TYR A 22 16.65 -6.51 16.08
N GLU A 23 15.64 -6.47 16.95
CA GLU A 23 15.04 -7.64 17.57
C GLU A 23 14.41 -8.58 16.54
N ALA A 24 13.68 -8.03 15.55
CA ALA A 24 13.03 -8.78 14.47
C ALA A 24 14.01 -9.60 13.62
N GLN A 25 15.31 -9.30 13.67
CA GLN A 25 16.36 -10.02 12.94
C GLN A 25 17.00 -11.16 13.74
N THR A 26 16.75 -11.21 15.05
CA THR A 26 17.36 -12.22 15.91
C THR A 26 16.84 -13.63 15.59
N PRO A 27 17.59 -14.70 15.90
CA PRO A 27 17.19 -16.07 15.57
C PRO A 27 15.81 -16.48 16.09
N LEU A 28 15.36 -15.91 17.21
CA LEU A 28 14.07 -16.20 17.82
C LEU A 28 12.89 -15.58 17.05
N TYR A 29 13.10 -14.39 16.45
CA TYR A 29 12.04 -13.55 15.90
C TYR A 29 12.08 -13.41 14.38
N ARG A 30 13.15 -13.84 13.72
CA ARG A 30 13.34 -13.75 12.26
C ARG A 30 12.26 -14.42 11.40
N ASP A 31 11.49 -15.34 11.98
CA ASP A 31 10.37 -16.00 11.30
C ASP A 31 9.00 -15.60 11.86
N GLN A 32 8.94 -14.51 12.62
CA GLN A 32 7.71 -13.90 13.11
C GLN A 32 7.44 -12.59 12.37
N ILE A 33 6.17 -12.29 12.13
CA ILE A 33 5.76 -11.03 11.52
C ILE A 33 5.85 -9.94 12.59
N TYR A 34 6.68 -8.94 12.35
CA TYR A 34 6.82 -7.75 13.18
C TYR A 34 6.03 -6.62 12.56
N ILE A 35 4.97 -6.16 13.22
CA ILE A 35 4.18 -5.02 12.77
C ILE A 35 4.61 -3.79 13.55
N VAL A 36 5.07 -2.77 12.82
CA VAL A 36 5.30 -1.44 13.37
C VAL A 36 4.11 -0.57 13.02
N LEU A 37 3.33 -0.21 14.03
CA LEU A 37 2.18 0.67 13.90
C LEU A 37 2.61 2.13 14.06
N LEU A 38 2.38 2.94 13.03
CA LEU A 38 2.54 4.38 13.03
C LEU A 38 1.16 5.01 13.21
N ASP A 39 0.80 5.30 14.45
CA ASP A 39 -0.51 5.88 14.74
C ASP A 39 -0.57 7.36 14.35
N GLU A 40 -1.69 7.78 13.76
CA GLU A 40 -1.98 9.13 13.25
C GLU A 40 -0.80 9.73 12.45
N MET A 41 -0.29 8.93 11.52
CA MET A 41 0.97 9.22 10.82
C MET A 41 0.90 10.50 9.96
N ASN A 42 -0.30 11.01 9.67
CA ASN A 42 -0.54 12.19 8.84
C ASN A 42 -0.78 13.49 9.62
N LEU A 43 -0.59 13.49 10.95
CA LEU A 43 -0.45 14.73 11.72
C LEU A 43 0.71 15.59 11.20
N SER A 44 1.71 14.95 10.61
CA SER A 44 2.80 15.60 9.88
C SER A 44 3.04 14.87 8.56
N ARG A 45 3.83 15.46 7.65
CA ARG A 45 4.11 14.84 6.35
C ARG A 45 5.03 13.63 6.54
N PRO A 46 4.58 12.37 6.35
CA PRO A 46 5.45 11.21 6.47
C PRO A 46 6.60 11.22 5.47
N GLU A 47 6.44 11.91 4.35
CA GLU A 47 7.50 12.11 3.38
C GLU A 47 8.69 12.88 3.94
N GLN A 48 8.52 13.61 5.05
CA GLN A 48 9.59 14.36 5.72
C GLN A 48 10.24 13.53 6.81
N TYR A 49 9.46 13.01 7.76
CA TYR A 49 10.02 12.32 8.93
C TYR A 49 10.34 10.83 8.68
N PHE A 50 9.74 10.22 7.65
CA PHE A 50 9.92 8.82 7.25
C PHE A 50 10.63 8.69 5.88
N ALA A 51 11.17 9.79 5.36
CA ALA A 51 11.81 9.87 4.05
C ALA A 51 12.87 8.79 3.83
N ASP A 52 13.76 8.61 4.81
CA ASP A 52 14.85 7.64 4.76
C ASP A 52 14.33 6.21 4.61
N PHE A 53 13.25 5.87 5.32
CA PHE A 53 12.61 4.57 5.22
C PHE A 53 11.91 4.38 3.88
N LEU A 54 11.15 5.38 3.41
CA LEU A 54 10.49 5.33 2.11
C LEU A 54 11.50 5.09 0.98
N SER A 55 12.65 5.77 1.01
CA SER A 55 13.74 5.58 0.04
C SER A 55 14.31 4.16 0.10
N LYS A 56 14.51 3.62 1.30
CA LYS A 56 15.05 2.26 1.49
C LYS A 56 14.04 1.19 1.08
N LEU A 57 12.75 1.36 1.37
CA LEU A 57 11.69 0.45 0.92
C LEU A 57 11.64 0.34 -0.63
N GLU A 58 11.95 1.40 -1.37
CA GLU A 58 12.07 1.32 -2.85
C GLU A 58 13.25 0.46 -3.32
N GLN A 59 14.32 0.36 -2.52
CA GLN A 59 15.43 -0.55 -2.81
C GLN A 59 15.01 -2.02 -2.66
N ALA A 60 14.13 -2.31 -1.70
CA ALA A 60 13.54 -3.64 -1.52
C ALA A 60 12.71 -4.05 -2.74
N GLU A 61 11.93 -3.14 -3.33
CA GLU A 61 11.20 -3.39 -4.59
C GLU A 61 12.13 -3.70 -5.78
N SER A 62 13.40 -3.30 -5.68
CA SER A 62 14.44 -3.53 -6.69
C SER A 62 15.31 -4.76 -6.39
N GLY A 63 14.95 -5.57 -5.37
CA GLY A 63 15.67 -6.77 -4.98
C GLY A 63 16.92 -6.53 -4.12
N LYS A 64 17.14 -5.31 -3.63
CA LYS A 64 18.24 -4.98 -2.71
C LYS A 64 17.72 -5.01 -1.28
N THR A 65 18.51 -5.56 -0.36
CA THR A 65 18.18 -5.48 1.07
C THR A 65 18.34 -4.03 1.55
N PRO A 66 17.27 -3.35 1.99
CA PRO A 66 17.37 -2.02 2.57
C PRO A 66 18.24 -2.04 3.82
N THR A 67 19.14 -1.07 3.95
CA THR A 67 20.00 -0.91 5.14
C THR A 67 19.87 0.48 5.76
N LEU A 68 19.89 0.55 7.09
CA LEU A 68 19.95 1.78 7.87
C LEU A 68 21.40 2.00 8.32
N SER A 69 22.01 3.08 7.84
CA SER A 69 23.37 3.44 8.22
C SER A 69 23.33 4.31 9.48
N LEU A 70 24.07 3.92 10.52
CA LEU A 70 24.25 4.76 11.69
C LEU A 70 25.42 5.73 11.44
N GLN A 71 25.13 7.02 11.48
CA GLN A 71 26.16 8.06 11.53
C GLN A 71 26.72 8.14 12.94
N SER A 72 27.70 7.30 13.25
CA SER A 72 28.48 7.42 14.49
C SER A 72 29.98 7.33 14.21
N ASP A 73 30.71 8.34 14.67
CA ASP A 73 32.17 8.47 14.51
C ASP A 73 33.00 7.61 15.48
N LEU A 74 32.34 6.82 16.32
CA LEU A 74 33.04 6.04 17.33
C LEU A 74 33.51 4.70 16.80
N ASN A 75 34.78 4.39 17.06
CA ASN A 75 35.41 3.06 16.94
C ASN A 75 34.88 2.08 18.02
N LYS A 76 33.60 2.15 18.38
CA LYS A 76 32.97 1.21 19.32
C LYS A 76 32.47 -0.02 18.53
N PRO A 77 32.57 -1.23 19.10
CA PRO A 77 32.00 -2.41 18.47
C PRO A 77 30.49 -2.25 18.35
N PHE A 78 29.98 -2.44 17.14
CA PHE A 78 28.54 -2.49 16.89
C PHE A 78 27.97 -3.83 17.38
N PRO A 79 26.67 -3.89 17.72
CA PRO A 79 26.00 -5.16 17.98
C PRO A 79 26.12 -6.14 16.79
N ASN A 80 26.02 -7.44 17.05
CA ASN A 80 26.39 -8.51 16.09
C ASN A 80 25.69 -8.49 14.72
N LEU A 81 24.52 -7.86 14.61
CA LEU A 81 23.74 -7.81 13.36
C LEU A 81 24.12 -6.63 12.46
N PHE A 82 25.00 -5.73 12.92
CA PHE A 82 25.50 -4.64 12.10
C PHE A 82 26.62 -5.12 11.18
N GLN A 83 26.57 -4.68 9.93
CA GLN A 83 27.63 -4.87 8.96
C GLN A 83 28.08 -3.49 8.48
N ASN A 84 29.35 -3.14 8.68
CA ASN A 84 29.91 -1.84 8.26
C ASN A 84 29.10 -0.62 8.75
N LYS A 85 28.64 -0.63 10.01
CA LYS A 85 27.76 0.41 10.61
C LYS A 85 26.35 0.46 10.01
N GLU A 86 25.96 -0.53 9.24
CA GLU A 86 24.63 -0.65 8.66
C GLU A 86 23.83 -1.79 9.29
N LEU A 87 22.55 -1.54 9.53
CA LEU A 87 21.58 -2.54 9.97
C LEU A 87 20.60 -2.82 8.84
N ALA A 88 20.48 -4.08 8.41
CA ALA A 88 19.46 -4.44 7.42
C ALA A 88 18.05 -4.23 7.99
N ILE A 89 17.10 -3.84 7.16
CA ILE A 89 15.67 -3.94 7.49
C ILE A 89 15.22 -5.31 6.96
N PRO A 90 14.88 -6.26 7.84
CA PRO A 90 14.50 -7.59 7.40
C PRO A 90 13.07 -7.58 6.81
N PRO A 91 12.75 -8.54 5.94
CA PRO A 91 11.48 -8.53 5.21
C PRO A 91 10.28 -8.95 6.07
N ASN A 92 10.50 -9.45 7.29
CA ASN A 92 9.46 -9.79 8.26
C ASN A 92 8.96 -8.57 9.06
N ILE A 93 9.46 -7.36 8.80
CA ILE A 93 8.94 -6.13 9.39
C ILE A 93 7.99 -5.44 8.42
N TRP A 94 6.76 -5.23 8.86
CA TRP A 94 5.71 -4.54 8.11
C TRP A 94 5.34 -3.25 8.81
N PHE A 95 5.25 -2.17 8.03
CA PHE A 95 4.83 -0.86 8.52
C PHE A 95 3.36 -0.66 8.20
N ILE A 96 2.56 -0.41 9.23
CA ILE A 96 1.15 -0.05 9.09
C ILE A 96 1.00 1.34 9.68
N GLY A 97 0.40 2.25 8.91
CA GLY A 97 0.11 3.59 9.38
C GLY A 97 -1.38 3.84 9.40
N THR A 98 -1.88 4.45 10.47
CA THR A 98 -3.24 4.98 10.52
C THR A 98 -3.20 6.46 10.11
N ALA A 99 -4.25 6.90 9.42
CA ALA A 99 -4.35 8.27 8.95
C ALA A 99 -5.80 8.71 9.06
N ASN A 100 -6.03 9.88 9.66
CA ASN A 100 -7.35 10.48 9.72
C ASN A 100 -7.55 11.35 8.49
N GLN A 101 -8.78 11.48 8.01
CA GLN A 101 -9.09 12.33 6.86
C GLN A 101 -9.97 13.49 7.33
N ASP A 102 -9.40 14.33 8.20
CA ASP A 102 -10.06 15.47 8.82
C ASP A 102 -9.32 16.78 8.48
N GLU A 103 -10.00 17.93 8.61
CA GLU A 103 -9.46 19.28 8.29
C GLU A 103 -8.12 19.60 8.98
N THR A 104 -7.82 18.96 10.11
CA THR A 104 -6.61 19.18 10.91
C THR A 104 -5.41 18.36 10.46
N THR A 105 -5.56 17.52 9.44
CA THR A 105 -4.52 16.58 9.00
C THR A 105 -3.96 16.95 7.62
N LEU A 106 -2.71 16.55 7.36
CA LEU A 106 -2.08 16.80 6.07
C LEU A 106 -2.41 15.65 5.11
N GLU A 107 -2.84 16.00 3.90
CA GLU A 107 -2.94 15.03 2.82
C GLU A 107 -1.57 14.46 2.47
N PHE A 108 -1.53 13.16 2.20
CA PHE A 108 -0.33 12.50 1.73
C PHE A 108 -0.03 12.88 0.27
N ALA A 109 1.25 12.91 -0.07
CA ALA A 109 1.65 13.06 -1.47
C ALA A 109 1.29 11.80 -2.28
N ASP A 110 0.98 11.97 -3.58
CA ASP A 110 0.75 10.86 -4.52
C ASP A 110 1.83 9.77 -4.45
N LYS A 111 3.09 10.17 -4.26
CA LYS A 111 4.23 9.26 -4.15
C LYS A 111 4.13 8.32 -2.94
N THR A 112 3.50 8.75 -1.86
CA THR A 112 3.29 7.94 -0.65
C THR A 112 2.21 6.91 -0.90
N TYR A 113 1.09 7.31 -1.49
CA TYR A 113 0.02 6.38 -1.90
C TYR A 113 0.47 5.36 -2.94
N ASP A 114 1.35 5.74 -3.86
CA ASP A 114 1.91 4.82 -4.85
C ASP A 114 2.68 3.66 -4.19
N ARG A 115 3.38 3.96 -3.08
CA ARG A 115 4.30 3.05 -2.38
C ARG A 115 3.61 2.14 -1.35
N ALA A 116 2.53 2.59 -0.73
CA ALA A 116 1.84 1.85 0.34
C ALA A 116 0.57 1.18 -0.16
N HIS A 117 0.18 0.03 0.39
CA HIS A 117 -1.20 -0.42 0.25
C HIS A 117 -2.10 0.50 1.07
N VAL A 118 -3.26 0.86 0.53
CA VAL A 118 -4.23 1.74 1.19
C VAL A 118 -5.49 0.92 1.44
N MET A 119 -5.95 0.96 2.68
CA MET A 119 -7.26 0.44 3.08
C MET A 119 -8.09 1.62 3.59
N GLU A 120 -9.20 1.90 2.93
CA GLU A 120 -10.15 2.93 3.36
C GLU A 120 -11.22 2.25 4.24
N LEU A 121 -11.44 2.78 5.45
CA LEU A 121 -12.48 2.31 6.35
C LEU A 121 -13.69 3.23 6.22
N HIS A 122 -14.79 2.72 5.68
CA HIS A 122 -16.02 3.50 5.54
C HIS A 122 -16.81 3.50 6.86
N GLN A 123 -17.46 4.63 7.19
CA GLN A 123 -18.20 4.81 8.44
C GLN A 123 -19.41 3.87 8.58
N GLN A 124 -19.95 3.37 7.46
CA GLN A 124 -21.09 2.47 7.43
C GLN A 124 -20.63 1.05 7.11
N ALA A 125 -20.06 0.36 8.10
CA ALA A 125 -19.93 -1.09 8.03
C ALA A 125 -21.27 -1.71 8.43
N GLU A 126 -21.79 -2.62 7.60
CA GLU A 126 -22.95 -3.40 8.00
C GLU A 126 -22.55 -4.34 9.15
N ASP A 127 -23.37 -4.37 10.20
CA ASP A 127 -23.17 -5.32 11.30
C ASP A 127 -23.26 -6.74 10.75
N PHE A 128 -22.18 -7.50 10.90
CA PHE A 128 -22.16 -8.91 10.55
C PHE A 128 -21.87 -9.76 11.78
N LYS A 129 -22.46 -10.96 11.82
CA LYS A 129 -22.19 -11.90 12.90
C LYS A 129 -20.82 -12.53 12.67
N VAL A 130 -19.85 -12.14 13.49
CA VAL A 130 -18.58 -12.84 13.58
C VAL A 130 -18.86 -14.24 14.14
N GLY A 131 -18.65 -15.27 13.32
CA GLY A 131 -18.75 -16.67 13.76
C GLY A 131 -17.74 -16.99 14.86
N ARG A 132 -17.83 -18.19 15.44
CA ARG A 132 -16.85 -18.64 16.44
C ARG A 132 -15.46 -18.71 15.80
N ILE A 133 -14.54 -17.86 16.25
CA ILE A 133 -13.15 -17.89 15.83
C ILE A 133 -12.45 -19.03 16.58
N GLU A 134 -12.04 -20.06 15.85
CA GLU A 134 -11.25 -21.14 16.44
C GLU A 134 -9.83 -20.67 16.72
N SER A 135 -9.25 -21.15 17.83
CA SER A 135 -7.84 -20.89 18.13
C SER A 135 -6.97 -21.50 17.04
N ARG A 136 -6.18 -20.66 16.37
CA ARG A 136 -5.21 -21.09 15.35
C ARG A 136 -3.80 -20.96 15.89
N HIS A 137 -2.90 -21.81 15.41
CA HIS A 137 -1.48 -21.64 15.69
C HIS A 137 -0.96 -20.35 15.04
N PRO A 138 0.05 -19.68 15.65
CA PRO A 138 0.71 -18.54 15.02
C PRO A 138 1.22 -18.89 13.62
N VAL A 139 1.02 -17.98 12.67
CA VAL A 139 1.53 -18.13 11.31
C VAL A 139 2.92 -17.50 11.24
N SER A 140 3.91 -18.28 10.82
CA SER A 140 5.27 -17.76 10.63
C SER A 140 5.37 -16.90 9.37
N TYR A 141 6.35 -16.00 9.34
CA TYR A 141 6.64 -15.17 8.19
C TYR A 141 6.92 -16.03 6.94
N SER A 142 7.70 -17.09 7.07
CA SER A 142 8.01 -18.02 5.98
C SER A 142 6.77 -18.76 5.49
N ALA A 143 5.90 -19.25 6.38
CA ALA A 143 4.66 -19.93 6.00
C ALA A 143 3.73 -18.99 5.22
N LEU A 144 3.56 -17.75 5.70
CA LEU A 144 2.73 -16.77 5.03
C LEU A 144 3.30 -16.36 3.67
N THR A 145 4.61 -16.15 3.58
CA THR A 145 5.29 -15.82 2.33
C THR A 145 5.17 -16.95 1.31
N ASN A 146 5.26 -18.20 1.75
CA ASN A 146 5.08 -19.36 0.89
C ASN A 146 3.64 -19.44 0.35
N ALA A 147 2.63 -19.20 1.20
CA ALA A 147 1.24 -19.15 0.79
C ALA A 147 0.99 -18.04 -0.25
N PHE A 148 1.58 -16.85 -0.07
CA PHE A 148 1.51 -15.79 -1.09
C PHE A 148 2.17 -16.19 -2.40
N ASN A 149 3.35 -16.81 -2.36
CA ASN A 149 4.04 -17.25 -3.57
C ASN A 149 3.27 -18.36 -4.31
N GLU A 150 2.64 -19.28 -3.57
CA GLU A 150 1.77 -20.30 -4.13
C GLU A 150 0.55 -19.67 -4.80
N ALA A 151 -0.15 -18.77 -4.11
CA ALA A 151 -1.28 -18.03 -4.67
C ALA A 151 -0.91 -17.29 -5.97
N LYS A 152 0.25 -16.61 -6.00
CA LYS A 152 0.77 -15.94 -7.21
C LYS A 152 1.02 -16.90 -8.37
N ARG A 153 1.51 -18.11 -8.10
CA ARG A 153 1.76 -19.11 -9.15
C ARG A 153 0.46 -19.70 -9.68
N SER A 154 -0.48 -20.00 -8.78
CA SER A 154 -1.73 -20.69 -9.12
C SER A 154 -2.74 -19.80 -9.84
N ASN A 155 -2.74 -18.48 -9.59
CA ASN A 155 -3.71 -17.54 -10.16
C ASN A 155 -3.05 -16.45 -11.04
N LEU A 156 -1.98 -16.82 -11.76
CA LEU A 156 -1.22 -15.89 -12.61
C LEU A 156 -2.03 -15.42 -13.84
N ASP A 157 -2.89 -16.28 -14.36
CA ASP A 157 -3.90 -15.95 -15.37
C ASP A 157 -4.84 -14.83 -14.90
N LYS A 158 -5.27 -14.88 -13.63
CA LYS A 158 -6.16 -13.86 -13.05
C LYS A 158 -5.50 -12.48 -12.94
N ALA A 159 -4.23 -12.44 -12.59
CA ALA A 159 -3.45 -11.21 -12.65
C ALA A 159 -3.28 -10.68 -14.09
N LYS A 160 -3.17 -11.57 -15.09
CA LYS A 160 -3.10 -11.17 -16.50
C LYS A 160 -4.42 -10.58 -16.97
N GLU A 161 -5.55 -11.24 -16.72
CA GLU A 161 -6.90 -10.75 -17.04
C GLU A 161 -7.11 -9.35 -16.44
N SER A 162 -6.83 -9.17 -15.15
CA SER A 162 -6.89 -7.88 -14.46
C SER A 162 -6.00 -6.81 -15.10
N TRP A 163 -4.75 -7.17 -15.44
CA TRP A 163 -3.83 -6.24 -16.08
C TRP A 163 -4.24 -5.86 -17.51
N GLU A 164 -4.76 -6.81 -18.28
CA GLU A 164 -5.24 -6.57 -19.64
C GLU A 164 -6.42 -5.60 -19.63
N PHE A 165 -7.34 -5.73 -18.68
CA PHE A 165 -8.41 -4.76 -18.47
C PHE A 165 -7.87 -3.36 -18.13
N ILE A 166 -6.99 -3.26 -17.12
CA ILE A 166 -6.43 -1.96 -16.69
C ILE A 166 -5.62 -1.30 -17.81
N ASN A 167 -4.87 -2.09 -18.58
CA ASN A 167 -3.95 -1.61 -19.62
C ASN A 167 -4.56 -1.59 -21.03
N GLU A 168 -5.88 -1.77 -21.14
CA GLU A 168 -6.62 -1.64 -22.39
C GLU A 168 -6.46 -0.22 -22.97
N SER A 169 -6.35 -0.12 -24.29
CA SER A 169 -6.02 1.12 -25.00
C SER A 169 -7.04 2.25 -24.82
N GLU A 170 -8.33 1.95 -24.94
CA GLU A 170 -9.43 2.91 -24.78
C GLU A 170 -9.48 3.43 -23.34
N LEU A 171 -9.40 2.53 -22.34
CA LEU A 171 -9.32 2.92 -20.92
C LEU A 171 -8.11 3.82 -20.66
N ARG A 172 -6.95 3.43 -21.19
CA ARG A 172 -5.70 4.17 -21.01
C ARG A 172 -5.76 5.55 -21.67
N ASP A 173 -6.39 5.67 -22.84
CA ASP A 173 -6.53 6.94 -23.52
C ASP A 173 -7.52 7.89 -22.83
N LEU A 174 -8.61 7.35 -22.26
CA LEU A 174 -9.48 8.11 -21.35
C LEU A 174 -8.69 8.62 -20.14
N LEU A 175 -7.91 7.76 -19.50
CA LEU A 175 -7.15 8.12 -18.30
C LEU A 175 -6.03 9.14 -18.57
N LYS A 176 -5.44 9.14 -19.77
CA LYS A 176 -4.48 10.17 -20.20
C LYS A 176 -5.09 11.57 -20.24
N ARG A 177 -6.39 11.72 -20.50
CA ARG A 177 -7.07 13.04 -20.48
C ARG A 177 -6.99 13.68 -19.09
N PHE A 178 -7.05 12.85 -18.06
CA PHE A 178 -6.82 13.26 -16.67
C PHE A 178 -5.34 13.31 -16.28
N ARG A 179 -4.39 13.21 -17.22
CA ARG A 179 -2.95 13.10 -16.95
C ARG A 179 -2.62 11.97 -15.97
N LEU A 180 -3.42 10.92 -15.96
CA LEU A 180 -3.16 9.72 -15.19
C LEU A 180 -2.34 8.75 -16.03
N GLY A 181 -1.29 8.23 -15.41
CA GLY A 181 -0.44 7.22 -16.01
C GLY A 181 0.09 6.30 -14.92
N TRP A 182 0.32 5.06 -15.30
CA TRP A 182 0.92 4.05 -14.44
C TRP A 182 2.02 3.32 -15.21
N GLY A 183 2.95 2.75 -14.46
CA GLY A 183 4.09 2.00 -15.00
C GLY A 183 4.21 0.63 -14.36
N ASN A 184 5.43 0.09 -14.40
CA ASN A 184 5.74 -1.26 -13.94
C ASN A 184 5.43 -1.51 -12.45
N ARG A 185 5.33 -0.46 -11.62
CA ARG A 185 4.93 -0.61 -10.22
C ARG A 185 3.49 -1.12 -10.10
N LEU A 186 2.55 -0.56 -10.86
CA LEU A 186 1.16 -1.03 -10.83
C LEU A 186 1.07 -2.47 -11.32
N LYS A 187 1.80 -2.82 -12.40
CA LYS A 187 1.90 -4.20 -12.90
C LYS A 187 2.33 -5.16 -11.79
N ARG A 188 3.41 -4.86 -11.07
CA ARG A 188 3.92 -5.70 -9.96
C ARG A 188 2.92 -5.82 -8.81
N GLN A 189 2.16 -4.76 -8.53
CA GLN A 189 1.10 -4.77 -7.51
C GLN A 189 -0.06 -5.67 -7.94
N VAL A 190 -0.53 -5.56 -9.18
CA VAL A 190 -1.55 -6.45 -9.77
C VAL A 190 -1.08 -7.91 -9.72
N ASP A 191 0.14 -8.18 -10.22
CA ASP A 191 0.74 -9.51 -10.25
C ASP A 191 0.96 -10.10 -8.83
N SER A 192 0.93 -9.27 -7.78
CA SER A 192 1.11 -9.72 -6.40
C SER A 192 -0.19 -9.82 -5.61
N PHE A 193 -1.15 -8.93 -5.85
CA PHE A 193 -2.35 -8.77 -5.04
C PHE A 193 -3.53 -9.59 -5.57
N VAL A 194 -3.83 -9.49 -6.87
CA VAL A 194 -4.98 -10.18 -7.49
C VAL A 194 -4.94 -11.68 -7.22
N PRO A 195 -3.80 -12.38 -7.42
CA PRO A 195 -3.73 -13.82 -7.16
C PRO A 195 -4.00 -14.20 -5.70
N VAL A 196 -3.61 -13.33 -4.77
CA VAL A 196 -3.75 -13.56 -3.32
C VAL A 196 -5.20 -13.35 -2.88
N VAL A 197 -5.88 -12.32 -3.39
CA VAL A 197 -7.31 -12.10 -3.13
C VAL A 197 -8.14 -13.27 -3.65
N VAL A 198 -7.87 -13.73 -4.87
CA VAL A 198 -8.56 -14.89 -5.45
C VAL A 198 -8.31 -16.16 -4.63
N ALA A 199 -7.06 -16.42 -4.22
CA ALA A 199 -6.75 -17.56 -3.35
C ALA A 199 -7.40 -17.47 -1.96
N ALA A 200 -7.69 -16.26 -1.47
CA ALA A 200 -8.40 -16.02 -0.23
C ALA A 200 -9.94 -16.16 -0.36
N GLY A 201 -10.45 -16.45 -1.56
CA GLY A 201 -11.88 -16.64 -1.84
C GLY A 201 -12.59 -15.42 -2.43
N GLY A 202 -11.86 -14.35 -2.74
CA GLY A 202 -12.39 -13.21 -3.48
C GLY A 202 -12.43 -13.45 -5.00
N THR A 203 -13.01 -12.50 -5.72
CA THR A 203 -13.12 -12.53 -7.18
C THR A 203 -12.03 -11.70 -7.86
N VAL A 204 -11.85 -11.92 -9.17
CA VAL A 204 -10.90 -11.13 -9.97
C VAL A 204 -11.36 -9.68 -10.07
N GLY A 205 -12.66 -9.46 -10.22
CA GLY A 205 -13.23 -8.12 -10.30
C GLY A 205 -13.06 -7.36 -8.99
N GLU A 206 -13.38 -7.95 -7.83
CA GLU A 206 -13.16 -7.29 -6.52
C GLU A 206 -11.70 -6.86 -6.32
N ALA A 207 -10.75 -7.75 -6.66
CA ALA A 207 -9.33 -7.44 -6.55
C ALA A 207 -8.88 -6.33 -7.52
N THR A 208 -9.43 -6.35 -8.73
CA THR A 208 -9.14 -5.35 -9.77
C THR A 208 -9.74 -4.00 -9.41
N ASP A 209 -10.99 -3.97 -8.94
CA ASP A 209 -11.69 -2.76 -8.49
C ASP A 209 -10.90 -2.09 -7.38
N HIS A 210 -10.52 -2.85 -6.35
CA HIS A 210 -9.74 -2.32 -5.24
C HIS A 210 -8.41 -1.71 -5.71
N ILE A 211 -7.61 -2.42 -6.51
CA ILE A 211 -6.34 -1.86 -7.00
C ILE A 211 -6.58 -0.64 -7.88
N PHE A 212 -7.54 -0.71 -8.79
CA PHE A 212 -7.79 0.36 -9.74
C PHE A 212 -8.30 1.63 -9.04
N ALA A 213 -9.23 1.47 -8.10
CA ALA A 213 -9.73 2.54 -7.24
C ALA A 213 -8.60 3.19 -6.43
N THR A 214 -7.85 2.39 -5.66
CA THR A 214 -6.85 2.91 -4.71
C THR A 214 -5.56 3.42 -5.36
N LYS A 215 -5.16 2.89 -6.53
CA LYS A 215 -3.88 3.22 -7.18
C LYS A 215 -4.01 4.14 -8.38
N VAL A 216 -5.15 4.15 -9.07
CA VAL A 216 -5.35 4.94 -10.29
C VAL A 216 -6.39 6.02 -10.06
N LEU A 217 -7.63 5.64 -9.74
CA LEU A 217 -8.75 6.57 -9.69
C LEU A 217 -8.68 7.53 -8.51
N ARG A 218 -8.08 7.12 -7.38
CA ARG A 218 -7.89 8.00 -6.23
C ARG A 218 -7.19 9.33 -6.60
N LYS A 219 -6.29 9.31 -7.59
CA LYS A 219 -5.57 10.50 -8.07
C LYS A 219 -6.46 11.49 -8.85
N LEU A 220 -7.72 11.13 -9.11
CA LEU A 220 -8.75 12.04 -9.62
C LEU A 220 -9.29 12.94 -8.53
N ARG A 221 -9.30 12.47 -7.27
CA ARG A 221 -9.66 13.29 -6.11
C ARG A 221 -8.74 14.53 -6.11
N ASP A 222 -9.34 15.68 -5.82
CA ASP A 222 -8.67 17.00 -5.69
C ASP A 222 -8.15 17.67 -6.98
N ARG A 223 -8.62 17.21 -8.14
CA ARG A 223 -8.37 17.90 -9.42
C ARG A 223 -9.48 18.90 -9.74
N HIS A 224 -9.18 20.19 -9.61
CA HIS A 224 -10.14 21.27 -9.87
C HIS A 224 -10.55 21.50 -11.33
N ASN A 225 -9.88 20.90 -12.31
CA ASN A 225 -10.05 21.22 -13.73
C ASN A 225 -10.35 19.99 -14.60
N THR A 226 -10.99 18.97 -14.01
CA THR A 226 -11.38 17.76 -14.71
C THR A 226 -12.74 17.95 -15.40
N PRO A 227 -12.86 17.72 -16.73
CA PRO A 227 -14.15 17.78 -17.40
C PRO A 227 -15.11 16.69 -16.92
N ILE A 228 -16.33 17.08 -16.53
CA ILE A 228 -17.38 16.15 -16.06
C ILE A 228 -17.74 15.12 -17.15
N ASP A 229 -17.75 15.53 -18.41
CA ASP A 229 -18.09 14.65 -19.53
C ASP A 229 -17.06 13.52 -19.69
N ASP A 230 -15.77 13.79 -19.46
CA ASP A 230 -14.74 12.76 -19.48
C ASP A 230 -14.92 11.77 -18.31
N LEU A 231 -15.31 12.26 -17.11
CA LEU A 231 -15.60 11.39 -15.96
C LEU A 231 -16.80 10.47 -16.23
N LYS A 232 -17.86 11.00 -16.85
CA LYS A 232 -19.02 10.21 -17.28
C LYS A 232 -18.64 9.18 -18.34
N GLN A 233 -17.80 9.54 -19.31
CA GLN A 233 -17.29 8.59 -20.30
C GLN A 233 -16.50 7.45 -19.63
N LEU A 234 -15.63 7.77 -18.67
CA LEU A 234 -14.89 6.78 -17.90
C LEU A 234 -15.82 5.86 -17.09
N GLN A 235 -16.85 6.41 -16.45
CA GLN A 235 -17.86 5.64 -15.71
C GLN A 235 -18.59 4.66 -16.63
N ILE A 236 -19.09 5.13 -17.79
CA ILE A 236 -19.79 4.31 -18.78
C ILE A 236 -18.87 3.20 -19.30
N TYR A 237 -17.62 3.53 -19.61
CA TYR A 237 -16.63 2.56 -20.08
C TYR A 237 -16.42 1.43 -19.07
N ILE A 238 -16.20 1.78 -17.79
CA ILE A 238 -15.98 0.79 -16.72
C ILE A 238 -17.21 -0.10 -16.60
N GLN A 239 -18.42 0.47 -16.51
CA GLN A 239 -19.66 -0.31 -16.37
C GLN A 239 -19.89 -1.28 -17.53
N LYS A 240 -19.68 -0.80 -18.77
CA LYS A 240 -19.94 -1.60 -19.97
C LYS A 240 -18.95 -2.76 -20.13
N ASN A 241 -17.68 -2.54 -19.77
CA ASN A 241 -16.62 -3.53 -19.99
C ASN A 241 -16.33 -4.37 -18.74
N TRP A 242 -16.97 -4.10 -17.59
CA TRP A 242 -16.74 -4.86 -16.37
C TRP A 242 -17.15 -6.32 -16.49
N GLU A 243 -18.30 -6.59 -17.13
CA GLU A 243 -18.80 -7.96 -17.32
C GLU A 243 -17.85 -8.84 -18.14
N VAL A 244 -16.95 -8.23 -18.92
CA VAL A 244 -15.89 -8.95 -19.65
C VAL A 244 -14.80 -9.44 -18.68
N LEU A 245 -14.52 -8.68 -17.62
CA LEU A 245 -13.55 -9.04 -16.60
C LEU A 245 -14.15 -9.99 -15.57
N ASP A 246 -15.33 -9.67 -15.04
CA ASP A 246 -15.97 -10.44 -14.00
C ASP A 246 -17.49 -10.21 -13.99
N GLN A 247 -18.25 -11.30 -14.09
CA GLN A 247 -19.72 -11.30 -14.03
C GLN A 247 -20.26 -11.46 -12.60
N SER A 248 -19.39 -11.83 -11.66
CA SER A 248 -19.76 -12.14 -10.27
C SER A 248 -19.60 -10.96 -9.31
N SER A 249 -18.95 -9.88 -9.75
CA SER A 249 -18.70 -8.68 -8.95
C SER A 249 -18.97 -7.39 -9.72
N ASN A 250 -19.16 -6.30 -8.99
CA ASN A 250 -19.36 -4.96 -9.54
C ASN A 250 -18.19 -4.04 -9.13
N PRO A 251 -17.82 -3.03 -9.94
CA PRO A 251 -16.73 -2.10 -9.64
C PRO A 251 -17.17 -1.01 -8.65
N ILE A 252 -17.61 -1.40 -7.46
CA ILE A 252 -18.28 -0.52 -6.49
C ILE A 252 -17.34 0.63 -6.08
N GLN A 253 -16.08 0.34 -5.74
CA GLN A 253 -15.15 1.38 -5.27
C GLN A 253 -14.80 2.35 -6.38
N SER A 254 -14.52 1.85 -7.58
CA SER A 254 -14.20 2.68 -8.73
C SER A 254 -15.37 3.60 -9.11
N LEU A 255 -16.60 3.07 -9.10
CA LEU A 255 -17.80 3.87 -9.41
C LEU A 255 -18.09 4.91 -8.35
N ASN A 256 -17.92 4.58 -7.06
CA ASN A 256 -18.11 5.53 -5.97
C ASN A 256 -17.17 6.72 -6.09
N ILE A 257 -15.88 6.50 -6.35
CA ILE A 257 -14.90 7.59 -6.56
C ILE A 257 -15.34 8.51 -7.72
N LEU A 258 -15.78 7.92 -8.83
CA LEU A 258 -16.22 8.71 -10.00
C LEU A 258 -17.49 9.50 -9.70
N GLN A 259 -18.45 8.91 -8.98
CA GLN A 259 -19.70 9.58 -8.60
C GLN A 259 -19.45 10.74 -7.63
N GLU A 260 -18.62 10.54 -6.61
CA GLU A 260 -18.21 11.59 -5.67
C GLU A 260 -17.57 12.76 -6.42
N GLU A 261 -16.66 12.47 -7.35
CA GLU A 261 -15.93 13.49 -8.11
C GLU A 261 -16.85 14.24 -9.09
N ILE A 262 -17.75 13.52 -9.78
CA ILE A 262 -18.77 14.14 -10.63
C ILE A 262 -19.67 15.04 -9.78
N HIS A 263 -20.14 14.56 -8.63
CA HIS A 263 -21.02 15.33 -7.73
C HIS A 263 -20.35 16.61 -7.24
N ARG A 264 -19.08 16.51 -6.80
CA ARG A 264 -18.27 17.65 -6.36
C ARG A 264 -18.10 18.71 -7.45
N LEU A 265 -17.77 18.30 -8.67
CA LEU A 265 -17.55 19.22 -9.80
C LEU A 265 -18.85 19.78 -10.39
N SER A 266 -19.97 19.08 -10.23
CA SER A 266 -21.29 19.52 -10.67
C SER A 266 -21.90 20.60 -9.77
N GLY A 267 -21.19 21.02 -8.71
CA GLY A 267 -21.60 22.13 -7.86
C GLY A 267 -22.47 21.75 -6.67
N GLY A 268 -22.46 20.49 -6.21
CA GLY A 268 -23.05 20.11 -4.92
C GLY A 268 -24.49 20.59 -4.69
N ASP A 269 -25.35 20.57 -5.71
CA ASP A 269 -26.78 20.85 -5.55
C ASP A 269 -27.54 19.52 -5.65
N MET A 270 -28.08 19.08 -4.51
CA MET A 270 -29.53 19.07 -4.25
C MET A 270 -29.80 18.52 -2.83
N SER A 271 -30.56 19.33 -2.08
CA SER A 271 -31.64 18.97 -1.15
C SER A 271 -31.97 17.49 -0.95
#